data_AF-A0A846UCI6-F1
#
_entry.id   AF-A0A846UCI6-F1
#
_cell.length_a   1.000
_cell.length_b   1.000
_cell.length_c   1.000
_cell.angle_alpha   90.00
_cell.angle_beta   90.00
_cell.angle_gamma   90.00
#
_symmetry.space_group_name_H-M   'P 1'
#
loop_
_entity.id
_entity.type
_entity.pdbx_description
1 polymer ?
#
loop_
_entity_poly.entity_id
_entity_poly.type
_entity_poly.pdbx_seq_one_letter_code
_entity_poly.pdbx_strand_id
1 'polypeptide(L)'
;MKPWVIHNKQIQLEILELIARDPLASVRACVAEKRKLGAQLFDALSRDEDEGVRARIAWNQKAPVEILQRLAGDQAELVRQAAAARLARLTKE
;
A
#
# COMPACT_ATOMS: atom_id res chain seq x y z
N MET A 1 -14.53 8.08 -24.90
CA MET A 1 -13.41 7.13 -24.72
C MET A 1 -12.23 7.64 -25.57
N LYS A 2 -11.13 8.12 -24.95
CA LYS A 2 -9.99 8.73 -25.67
C LYS A 2 -8.72 7.88 -25.44
N PRO A 3 -8.15 7.25 -26.47
CA PRO A 3 -7.10 6.23 -26.36
C PRO A 3 -5.67 6.77 -26.12
N TRP A 4 -5.51 8.09 -25.90
CA TRP A 4 -4.20 8.75 -25.72
C TRP A 4 -3.74 8.87 -24.26
N VAL A 5 -4.61 8.55 -23.30
CA VAL A 5 -4.33 8.66 -21.84
C VAL A 5 -3.35 7.58 -21.35
N ILE A 6 -2.84 6.75 -22.26
CA ILE A 6 -2.02 5.56 -21.95
C ILE A 6 -0.56 5.93 -21.59
N HIS A 7 -0.12 7.17 -21.80
CA HIS A 7 1.27 7.59 -21.50
C HIS A 7 1.39 8.86 -20.65
N ASN A 8 0.67 8.96 -19.54
CA ASN A 8 0.94 10.04 -18.59
C ASN A 8 1.08 9.55 -17.14
N LYS A 9 2.34 9.31 -16.74
CA LYS A 9 2.73 8.93 -15.37
C LYS A 9 2.25 9.96 -14.33
N GLN A 10 2.14 11.24 -14.69
CA GLN A 10 1.65 12.28 -13.78
C GLN A 10 0.15 12.16 -13.52
N ILE A 11 -0.65 11.93 -14.58
CA ILE A 11 -2.11 11.74 -14.45
C ILE A 11 -2.43 10.49 -13.61
N GLN A 12 -1.59 9.45 -13.64
CA GLN A 12 -1.81 8.26 -12.80
C GLN A 12 -1.64 8.51 -11.30
N LEU A 13 -0.77 9.43 -10.88
CA LEU A 13 -0.52 9.66 -9.45
C LEU A 13 -1.72 10.34 -8.78
N GLU A 14 -2.24 11.40 -9.38
CA GLU A 14 -3.40 12.16 -8.88
C GLU A 14 -4.66 11.27 -8.82
N ILE A 15 -4.85 10.41 -9.82
CA ILE A 15 -5.95 9.43 -9.83
C ILE A 15 -5.75 8.39 -8.72
N LEU A 16 -4.53 7.89 -8.50
CA LEU A 16 -4.26 6.95 -7.42
C LEU A 16 -4.46 7.58 -6.03
N GLU A 17 -4.13 8.87 -5.87
CA GLU A 17 -4.41 9.62 -4.64
C GLU A 17 -5.90 9.83 -4.39
N LEU A 18 -6.68 10.07 -5.45
CA LEU A 18 -8.14 10.16 -5.36
C LEU A 18 -8.74 8.81 -4.94
N ILE A 19 -8.32 7.72 -5.59
CA ILE A 19 -8.81 6.37 -5.31
C ILE A 19 -8.34 5.87 -3.94
N ALA A 20 -7.16 6.29 -3.47
CA ALA A 20 -6.68 6.00 -2.12
C ALA A 20 -7.53 6.66 -1.01
N ARG A 21 -8.44 7.57 -1.36
CA ARG A 21 -9.41 8.20 -0.44
C ARG A 21 -10.85 7.73 -0.69
N ASP A 22 -11.04 6.71 -1.53
CA ASP A 22 -12.35 6.16 -1.80
C ASP A 22 -13.00 5.65 -0.50
N PRO A 23 -14.30 5.90 -0.26
CA PRO A 23 -14.98 5.43 0.95
C PRO A 23 -14.96 3.92 1.10
N LEU A 24 -14.84 3.16 0.00
CA LEU A 24 -14.76 1.71 0.04
C LEU A 24 -13.34 1.23 0.31
N ALA A 25 -13.14 0.58 1.46
CA ALA A 25 -11.85 -0.02 1.83
C ALA A 25 -11.34 -1.03 0.78
N SER A 26 -12.23 -1.76 0.10
CA SER A 26 -11.86 -2.67 -0.99
C SER A 26 -11.17 -1.95 -2.16
N VAL A 27 -11.62 -0.74 -2.49
CA VAL A 27 -11.03 0.08 -3.54
C VAL A 27 -9.66 0.60 -3.10
N ARG A 28 -9.53 1.07 -1.86
CA ARG A 28 -8.24 1.49 -1.27
C ARG A 28 -7.24 0.31 -1.21
N ALA A 29 -7.71 -0.89 -0.89
CA ALA A 29 -6.88 -2.10 -0.88
C ALA A 29 -6.34 -2.45 -2.28
N CYS A 30 -7.12 -2.25 -3.34
CA CYS A 30 -6.63 -2.41 -4.72
C CYS A 30 -5.51 -1.43 -5.08
N VAL A 31 -5.52 -0.23 -4.48
CA VAL A 31 -4.41 0.73 -4.62
C VAL A 31 -3.18 0.22 -3.86
N ALA A 32 -3.36 -0.26 -2.63
CA ALA A 32 -2.29 -0.81 -1.79
C ALA A 32 -1.53 -1.99 -2.44
N GLU A 33 -2.17 -2.76 -3.33
CA GLU A 33 -1.54 -3.86 -4.07
C GLU A 33 -0.67 -3.41 -5.27
N LYS A 34 -0.73 -2.13 -5.67
CA LYS A 34 0.02 -1.66 -6.84
C LYS A 34 1.53 -1.71 -6.57
N ARG A 35 2.28 -2.23 -7.55
CA ARG A 35 3.75 -2.34 -7.48
C ARG A 35 4.48 -1.00 -7.55
N LYS A 36 3.83 0.05 -8.06
CA LYS A 36 4.42 1.39 -8.23
C LYS A 36 3.62 2.41 -7.43
N LEU A 37 3.60 2.24 -6.11
CA LEU A 37 3.08 3.25 -5.21
C LEU A 37 4.18 4.26 -4.90
N GLY A 38 3.81 5.54 -4.90
CA GLY A 38 4.69 6.59 -4.38
C GLY A 38 4.86 6.46 -2.87
N ALA A 39 5.97 7.00 -2.34
CA ALA A 39 6.25 6.96 -0.90
C ALA A 39 5.13 7.57 -0.05
N GLN A 40 4.50 8.66 -0.53
CA GLN A 40 3.38 9.30 0.14
C GLN A 40 2.14 8.39 0.23
N LEU A 41 1.83 7.64 -0.83
CA LEU A 41 0.71 6.70 -0.84
C LEU A 41 0.97 5.49 0.06
N PHE A 42 2.23 4.98 0.07
CA PHE A 42 2.61 3.95 1.02
C PHE A 42 2.42 4.41 2.46
N ASP A 43 2.85 5.61 2.79
CA ASP A 43 2.72 6.16 4.14
C ASP A 43 1.25 6.38 4.52
N ALA A 44 0.44 6.95 3.61
CA ALA A 44 -0.99 7.17 3.81
C ALA A 44 -1.75 5.85 4.03
N LEU A 45 -1.61 4.88 3.13
CA LEU A 45 -2.33 3.60 3.20
C LEU A 45 -1.81 2.70 4.34
N SER A 46 -0.58 2.89 4.81
CA SER A 46 -0.09 2.20 6.02
C SER A 46 -0.79 2.65 7.30
N ARG A 47 -1.47 3.80 7.27
CA ARG A 47 -2.24 4.37 8.38
C ARG A 47 -3.74 4.36 8.10
N ASP A 48 -4.18 3.61 7.09
CA ASP A 48 -5.60 3.48 6.77
C ASP A 48 -6.36 2.93 7.99
N GLU A 49 -7.60 3.31 8.16
CA GLU A 49 -8.46 2.81 9.24
C GLU A 49 -8.75 1.31 9.10
N ASP A 50 -8.81 0.82 7.86
CA ASP A 50 -9.13 -0.57 7.54
C ASP A 50 -7.88 -1.46 7.63
N GLU A 51 -7.96 -2.50 8.45
CA GLU A 51 -6.86 -3.45 8.65
C GLU A 51 -6.53 -4.24 7.38
N GLY A 52 -7.50 -4.47 6.50
CA GLY A 52 -7.31 -5.14 5.23
C GLY A 52 -6.42 -4.31 4.31
N VAL A 53 -6.65 -3.00 4.22
CA VAL A 53 -5.81 -2.07 3.47
C VAL A 53 -4.37 -2.05 4.03
N ARG A 54 -4.23 -1.93 5.36
CA ARG A 54 -2.90 -1.96 6.02
C ARG A 54 -2.18 -3.29 5.78
N ALA A 55 -2.89 -4.41 5.82
CA ALA A 55 -2.34 -5.73 5.54
C ALA A 55 -1.85 -5.82 4.08
N ARG A 56 -2.57 -5.25 3.11
CA ARG A 56 -2.12 -5.20 1.71
C ARG A 56 -0.83 -4.40 1.54
N ILE A 57 -0.65 -3.32 2.29
CA ILE A 57 0.63 -2.61 2.33
C ILE A 57 1.74 -3.49 2.89
N ALA A 58 1.50 -4.20 4.01
CA ALA A 58 2.48 -5.11 4.59
C ALA A 58 2.88 -6.26 3.64
N TRP A 59 1.95 -6.76 2.83
CA TRP A 59 2.20 -7.78 1.81
C TRP A 59 2.85 -7.22 0.53
N ASN A 60 2.89 -5.91 0.34
CA ASN A 60 3.42 -5.32 -0.88
C ASN A 60 4.94 -5.49 -0.94
N GLN A 61 5.43 -6.07 -2.04
CA GLN A 61 6.86 -6.33 -2.26
C GLN A 61 7.72 -5.06 -2.28
N LYS A 62 7.12 -3.91 -2.63
CA LYS A 62 7.79 -2.61 -2.72
C LYS A 62 7.55 -1.73 -1.49
N ALA A 63 6.90 -2.25 -0.46
CA ALA A 63 6.73 -1.52 0.80
C ALA A 63 8.11 -1.18 1.40
N PRO A 64 8.36 0.09 1.76
CA PRO A 64 9.56 0.51 2.46
C PRO A 64 9.73 -0.23 3.81
N VAL A 65 10.98 -0.49 4.19
CA VAL A 65 11.30 -1.21 5.44
C VAL A 65 10.79 -0.46 6.66
N GLU A 66 10.86 0.87 6.65
CA GLU A 66 10.41 1.74 7.73
C GLU A 66 8.90 1.60 7.96
N ILE A 67 8.13 1.41 6.87
CA ILE A 67 6.69 1.18 6.94
C ILE A 67 6.40 -0.23 7.46
N LEU A 68 7.14 -1.23 7.00
CA LEU A 68 7.00 -2.59 7.49
C LEU A 68 7.33 -2.70 9.00
N GLN A 69 8.36 -2.01 9.47
CA GLN A 69 8.71 -1.95 10.90
C GLN A 69 7.58 -1.34 11.73
N ARG A 70 6.95 -0.28 11.22
CA ARG A 70 5.77 0.32 11.87
C ARG A 70 4.60 -0.66 11.92
N LEU A 71 4.28 -1.31 10.79
CA LEU A 71 3.18 -2.27 10.68
C LEU A 71 3.42 -3.55 11.48
N ALA A 72 4.67 -3.89 11.81
CA ALA A 72 4.98 -4.99 12.72
C ALA A 72 4.46 -4.73 14.16
N GLY A 73 4.21 -3.47 14.52
CA GLY A 73 3.56 -3.06 15.76
C GLY A 73 2.07 -2.69 15.62
N ASP A 74 1.43 -2.99 14.49
CA ASP A 74 0.02 -2.66 14.26
C ASP A 74 -0.92 -3.32 15.29
N GLN A 75 -2.10 -2.75 15.50
CA GLN A 75 -3.10 -3.30 16.41
C GLN A 75 -3.70 -4.61 15.89
N ALA A 76 -3.86 -4.72 14.57
CA ALA A 76 -4.39 -5.92 13.93
C ALA A 76 -3.32 -7.01 13.81
N GLU A 77 -3.65 -8.21 14.28
CA GLU A 77 -2.71 -9.33 14.23
C GLU A 77 -2.31 -9.71 12.81
N LEU A 78 -3.27 -9.70 11.87
CA LEU A 78 -3.02 -10.00 10.47
C LEU A 78 -1.97 -9.07 9.85
N VAL A 79 -2.01 -7.79 10.21
CA VAL A 79 -1.07 -6.77 9.73
C VAL A 79 0.32 -7.02 10.31
N ARG A 80 0.41 -7.29 11.63
CA ARG A 80 1.69 -7.62 12.29
C ARG A 80 2.36 -8.84 11.68
N GLN A 81 1.59 -9.93 11.50
CA GLN A 81 2.10 -11.17 10.92
C GLN A 81 2.58 -10.96 9.48
N ALA A 82 1.82 -10.23 8.66
CA ALA A 82 2.21 -9.89 7.29
C ALA A 82 3.52 -9.10 7.24
N ALA A 83 3.63 -8.07 8.08
CA ALA A 83 4.80 -7.20 8.14
C ALA A 83 6.04 -7.96 8.63
N ALA A 84 5.91 -8.75 9.70
CA ALA A 84 6.98 -9.58 10.23
C ALA A 84 7.46 -10.63 9.21
N ALA A 85 6.53 -11.29 8.51
CA ALA A 85 6.86 -12.24 7.46
C ALA A 85 7.61 -11.57 6.30
N ARG A 86 7.23 -10.33 5.92
CA ARG A 86 7.92 -9.58 4.88
C ARG A 86 9.32 -9.14 5.31
N LEU A 87 9.47 -8.61 6.53
CA LEU A 87 10.76 -8.22 7.10
C LEU A 87 11.71 -9.42 7.19
N ALA A 88 11.23 -10.56 7.68
CA ALA A 88 12.03 -11.78 7.79
C ALA A 88 12.52 -12.31 6.42
N ARG A 89 11.80 -12.03 5.33
CA ARG A 89 12.27 -12.35 3.96
C ARG A 89 13.36 -11.37 3.50
N LEU A 90 13.22 -10.09 3.83
CA LEU A 90 14.21 -9.06 3.47
C LEU A 90 15.53 -9.22 4.22
N THR A 91 15.52 -9.80 5.43
CA THR A 91 16.75 -10.08 6.19
C THR A 91 17.45 -11.38 5.80
N LYS A 92 16.81 -12.21 4.96
CA LYS A 92 17.32 -13.52 4.51
C LYS A 92 17.93 -13.49 3.10
N GLU A 93 17.79 -12.37 2.39
CA GLU A 93 18.44 -12.08 1.11
C GLU A 93 19.70 -11.25 1.36
#